data_AF-A0A1Y6LPQ2-F1
#
_entry.id   AF-A0A1Y6LPQ2-F1
#
_cell.length_a   1.000
_cell.length_b   1.000
_cell.length_c   1.000
_cell.angle_alpha   90.00
_cell.angle_beta   90.00
_cell.angle_gamma   90.00
#
_symmetry.space_group_name_H-M   'P 1'
#
loop_
_entity.id
_entity.type
_entity.pdbx_description
1 polymer ?
#
loop_
_entity_poly.entity_id
_entity_poly.type
_entity_poly.pdbx_seq_one_letter_code
_entity_poly.pdbx_strand_id
1 'polypeptide(L)'
;MTHPFILLCQSKLSLIMDIPTADDFLASKDVISDDDPVNNRSRTATVKRIGPYVMKYNGRTCLQEADNLAYIAAHTKIPVPKCYASGIVPNSELNGKYLIMDFIEGDTL
;
A
#
# COMPACT_ATOMS: atom_id res chain seq x y z
N MET A 1 -1.25 -36.93 38.19
CA MET A 1 -1.85 -35.83 37.41
C MET A 1 -0.76 -34.82 37.08
N THR A 2 -0.25 -34.82 35.85
CA THR A 2 0.45 -33.68 35.21
C THR A 2 0.65 -34.05 33.74
N HIS A 3 -0.04 -33.35 32.83
CA HIS A 3 0.06 -33.52 31.38
C HIS A 3 1.17 -32.60 30.84
N PRO A 4 2.12 -33.08 30.02
CA PRO A 4 2.91 -32.22 29.16
C PRO A 4 2.25 -32.21 27.77
N PHE A 5 1.26 -31.34 27.60
CA PHE A 5 0.75 -30.96 26.28
C PHE A 5 1.02 -29.46 26.16
N ILE A 6 1.35 -28.98 24.97
CA ILE A 6 1.84 -27.62 24.64
C ILE A 6 3.38 -27.55 24.56
N LEU A 7 3.94 -28.27 23.60
CA LEU A 7 5.19 -27.84 22.95
C LEU A 7 5.14 -28.19 21.45
N LEU A 8 4.03 -27.80 20.81
CA LEU A 8 3.84 -27.98 19.38
C LEU A 8 3.13 -26.75 18.82
N CYS A 9 3.88 -25.69 18.50
CA CYS A 9 3.60 -24.70 17.44
C CYS A 9 4.43 -23.41 17.67
N GLN A 10 5.76 -23.52 17.73
CA GLN A 10 6.66 -22.35 17.77
C GLN A 10 7.57 -22.29 16.53
N SER A 11 7.25 -23.04 15.47
CA SER A 11 8.11 -23.19 14.30
C SER A 11 7.36 -22.97 12.98
N LYS A 12 6.52 -21.92 12.88
CA LYS A 12 6.09 -21.32 11.59
C LYS A 12 5.15 -20.11 11.71
N LEU A 13 5.36 -19.20 12.68
CA LEU A 13 4.91 -17.83 12.45
C LEU A 13 5.95 -17.15 11.55
N SER A 14 5.92 -17.47 10.25
CA SER A 14 6.32 -16.44 9.28
C SER A 14 5.41 -15.27 9.59
N LEU A 15 5.98 -14.17 10.08
CA LEU A 15 5.28 -12.91 10.32
C LEU A 15 4.28 -12.68 9.18
N ILE A 16 3.00 -12.95 9.44
CA ILE A 16 1.94 -12.33 8.66
C ILE A 16 2.06 -10.88 9.11
N MET A 17 2.85 -10.10 8.39
CA MET A 17 2.72 -8.66 8.53
C MET A 17 1.34 -8.36 7.98
N ASP A 18 0.43 -8.03 8.89
CA ASP A 18 -0.85 -7.47 8.49
C ASP A 18 -0.56 -6.27 7.58
N ILE A 19 -1.25 -6.24 6.44
CA ILE A 19 -1.07 -5.16 5.47
C ILE A 19 -1.45 -3.85 6.17
N PRO A 20 -0.57 -2.84 6.21
CA PRO A 20 -0.86 -1.57 6.87
C PRO A 20 -2.11 -0.93 6.28
N THR A 21 -2.92 -0.32 7.13
CA THR A 21 -4.14 0.38 6.75
C THR A 21 -3.83 1.76 6.18
N ALA A 22 -4.81 2.39 5.54
CA ALA A 22 -4.66 3.77 5.07
C ALA A 22 -4.28 4.73 6.20
N ASP A 23 -4.85 4.54 7.41
CA ASP A 23 -4.54 5.38 8.58
C ASP A 23 -3.08 5.23 9.02
N ASP A 24 -2.54 4.00 8.98
CA ASP A 24 -1.12 3.76 9.27
C ASP A 24 -0.22 4.54 8.31
N PHE A 25 -0.53 4.51 7.02
CA PHE A 25 0.20 5.28 6.01
C PHE A 25 0.04 6.78 6.19
N LEU A 26 -1.16 7.27 6.51
CA LEU A 26 -1.38 8.70 6.76
C LEU A 26 -0.55 9.19 7.95
N ALA A 27 -0.42 8.36 9.00
CA ALA A 27 0.43 8.62 10.16
C ALA A 27 1.94 8.47 9.87
N SER A 28 2.32 7.71 8.84
CA SER A 28 3.72 7.53 8.46
C SER A 28 4.39 8.84 8.02
N LYS A 29 5.65 9.00 8.42
CA LYS A 29 6.54 10.11 8.04
C LYS A 29 7.47 9.76 6.88
N ASP A 30 7.47 8.50 6.44
CA ASP A 30 8.30 8.02 5.35
C ASP A 30 7.62 8.35 4.01
N VAL A 31 7.91 9.56 3.50
CA VAL A 31 7.38 10.10 2.25
C VAL A 31 8.43 9.92 1.15
N ILE A 32 8.10 9.12 0.13
CA ILE A 32 9.00 8.88 -1.02
C ILE A 32 8.82 9.95 -2.10
N SER A 33 7.59 10.44 -2.26
CA SER A 33 7.23 11.46 -3.23
C SER A 33 6.11 12.29 -2.62
N ASP A 34 6.24 13.61 -2.67
CA ASP A 34 5.20 14.51 -2.16
C ASP A 34 4.66 15.38 -3.29
N ASP A 35 3.35 15.62 -3.25
CA ASP A 35 2.70 16.55 -4.15
C ASP A 35 2.93 17.95 -3.57
N ASP A 36 3.98 18.64 -4.04
CA ASP A 36 4.35 19.96 -3.51
C ASP A 36 3.18 20.96 -3.64
N PRO A 37 2.61 21.42 -2.51
CA PRO A 37 1.45 22.31 -2.52
C PRO A 37 1.79 23.71 -3.03
N VAL A 38 3.08 24.11 -3.07
CA VAL A 38 3.51 25.47 -3.44
C VAL A 38 3.11 25.84 -4.86
N ASN A 39 2.96 24.84 -5.75
CA ASN A 39 2.62 25.10 -7.14
C ASN A 39 1.21 24.68 -7.56
N ASN A 40 0.43 23.95 -6.74
CA ASN A 40 -0.95 23.48 -7.00
C ASN A 40 -1.21 23.01 -8.47
N ARG A 41 -0.14 22.56 -9.13
CA ARG A 41 -0.06 22.19 -10.55
C ARG A 41 0.48 20.78 -10.69
N SER A 42 1.18 20.28 -9.68
CA SER A 42 1.46 18.86 -9.59
C SER A 42 0.14 18.18 -9.24
N ARG A 43 -0.33 17.33 -10.16
CA ARG A 43 -1.55 16.53 -10.03
C ARG A 43 -1.20 15.14 -9.54
N THR A 44 -0.10 15.05 -8.78
CA THR A 44 0.58 13.80 -8.48
C THR A 44 0.13 13.27 -7.13
N ALA A 45 0.18 11.96 -6.96
CA ALA A 45 -0.14 11.37 -5.67
C ALA A 45 1.02 11.60 -4.69
N THR A 46 0.73 11.91 -3.43
CA THR A 46 1.70 11.71 -2.35
C THR A 46 1.91 10.20 -2.18
N VAL A 47 3.16 9.77 -2.11
CA VAL A 47 3.54 8.36 -1.97
C VAL A 47 4.27 8.16 -0.65
N LYS A 48 3.72 7.29 0.20
CA LYS A 48 4.28 6.95 1.50
C LYS A 48 4.62 5.47 1.60
N ARG A 49 5.66 5.14 2.37
CA ARG A 49 6.15 3.77 2.57
C ARG A 49 5.92 3.29 4.00
N ILE A 50 5.62 2.00 4.14
CA ILE A 50 5.72 1.25 5.40
C ILE A 50 6.25 -0.15 5.04
N GLY A 51 7.50 -0.41 5.36
CA GLY A 51 8.14 -1.71 5.07
C GLY A 51 8.13 -2.03 3.56
N PRO A 52 7.59 -3.19 3.14
CA PRO A 52 7.52 -3.60 1.73
C PRO A 52 6.29 -3.04 1.00
N TYR A 53 5.53 -2.14 1.62
CA TYR A 53 4.29 -1.60 1.07
C TYR A 53 4.39 -0.11 0.82
N VAL A 54 3.68 0.36 -0.20
CA VAL A 54 3.47 1.79 -0.47
C VAL A 54 1.99 2.12 -0.58
N MET A 55 1.63 3.31 -0.11
CA MET A 55 0.35 3.94 -0.39
C MET A 55 0.56 5.15 -1.29
N LYS A 56 -0.15 5.18 -2.42
CA LYS A 56 -0.42 6.40 -3.18
C LYS A 56 -1.68 7.04 -2.64
N TYR A 57 -1.65 8.35 -2.38
CA TYR A 57 -2.73 9.13 -1.81
C TYR A 57 -2.98 10.43 -2.60
N ASN A 58 -4.23 10.87 -2.68
CA ASN A 58 -4.67 12.09 -3.39
C ASN A 58 -4.45 12.10 -4.92
N GLY A 59 -4.00 10.99 -5.51
CA GLY A 59 -3.95 10.84 -6.96
C GLY A 59 -5.35 10.71 -7.58
N ARG A 60 -5.62 11.47 -8.65
CA ARG A 60 -6.92 11.42 -9.36
C ARG A 60 -7.25 10.03 -9.89
N THR A 61 -6.22 9.26 -10.24
CA THR A 61 -6.29 7.97 -10.92
C THR A 61 -6.11 6.76 -9.99
N CYS A 62 -5.95 6.91 -8.67
CA CYS A 62 -5.61 5.79 -7.78
C CYS A 62 -6.57 4.60 -7.89
N LEU A 63 -7.88 4.84 -8.03
CA LEU A 63 -8.87 3.76 -8.20
C LEU A 63 -8.76 3.08 -9.57
N GLN A 64 -8.61 3.87 -10.65
CA GLN A 64 -8.40 3.33 -11.99
C GLN A 64 -7.09 2.55 -12.10
N GLU A 65 -6.05 3.01 -11.41
CA GLU A 65 -4.77 2.30 -11.32
C GLU A 65 -4.94 0.95 -10.62
N ALA A 66 -5.70 0.89 -9.52
CA ALA A 66 -6.02 -0.35 -8.83
C ALA A 66 -6.73 -1.36 -9.77
N ASP A 67 -7.74 -0.90 -10.51
CA ASP A 67 -8.48 -1.74 -11.48
C ASP A 67 -7.57 -2.23 -12.61
N ASN A 68 -6.71 -1.35 -13.13
CA ASN A 68 -5.76 -1.70 -14.19
C ASN A 68 -4.74 -2.74 -13.70
N LEU A 69 -4.19 -2.59 -12.50
CA LEU A 69 -3.24 -3.55 -11.92
C LEU A 69 -3.89 -4.93 -11.74
N ALA A 70 -5.11 -4.96 -11.20
CA ALA A 70 -5.89 -6.19 -11.05
C ALA A 70 -6.17 -6.85 -12.41
N TYR A 71 -6.53 -6.04 -13.42
CA TYR A 71 -6.77 -6.53 -14.77
C TYR A 71 -5.50 -7.12 -15.41
N ILE A 72 -4.38 -6.41 -15.37
CA ILE A 72 -3.11 -6.87 -15.96
C ILE A 72 -2.61 -8.15 -15.28
N ALA A 73 -2.70 -8.22 -13.95
CA ALA A 73 -2.33 -9.40 -13.17
C ALA A 73 -3.18 -10.63 -13.52
N ALA A 74 -4.46 -10.44 -13.83
CA ALA A 74 -5.37 -11.53 -14.18
C ALA A 74 -5.26 -11.99 -15.64
N HIS A 75 -4.80 -11.13 -16.55
CA HIS A 75 -4.89 -11.38 -18.01
C HIS A 75 -3.54 -11.44 -18.74
N THR A 76 -2.43 -11.22 -18.05
CA THR A 76 -1.10 -11.22 -18.67
C THR A 76 -0.08 -11.96 -17.82
N LYS A 77 1.12 -12.19 -18.37
CA LYS A 77 2.29 -12.70 -17.63
C LYS A 77 3.25 -11.58 -17.22
N ILE A 78 2.86 -10.32 -17.43
CA ILE A 78 3.69 -9.17 -17.10
C ILE A 78 3.63 -8.99 -15.57
N PRO A 79 4.77 -9.00 -14.87
CA PRO A 79 4.76 -8.74 -13.44
C PRO A 79 4.31 -7.29 -13.18
N VAL A 80 3.36 -7.13 -12.27
CA VAL A 80 2.86 -5.83 -11.82
C VAL A 80 2.81 -5.82 -10.29
N PRO A 81 2.93 -4.64 -9.64
CA PRO A 81 2.72 -4.52 -8.21
C PRO A 81 1.35 -5.08 -7.81
N LYS A 82 1.31 -5.92 -6.78
CA LYS A 82 0.07 -6.43 -6.22
C LYS A 82 -0.67 -5.28 -5.53
N CYS A 83 -1.93 -5.08 -5.91
CA CYS A 83 -2.86 -4.21 -5.21
C CYS A 83 -3.43 -4.97 -4.00
N TYR A 84 -3.31 -4.39 -2.81
CA TYR A 84 -3.82 -4.96 -1.56
C TYR A 84 -5.11 -4.30 -1.08
N ALA A 85 -5.22 -2.99 -1.27
CA ALA A 85 -6.40 -2.21 -0.92
C ALA A 85 -6.47 -0.94 -1.76
N SER A 86 -7.69 -0.48 -2.04
CA SER A 86 -7.93 0.82 -2.65
C SER A 86 -9.26 1.37 -2.16
N GLY A 87 -9.43 2.69 -2.21
CA GLY A 87 -10.67 3.31 -1.76
C GLY A 87 -10.57 4.80 -1.57
N ILE A 88 -11.51 5.32 -0.78
CA ILE A 88 -11.56 6.71 -0.34
C ILE A 88 -11.27 6.72 1.16
N VAL A 89 -10.35 7.58 1.60
CA VAL A 89 -10.09 7.78 3.03
C VAL A 89 -11.32 8.48 3.65
N PRO A 90 -11.95 7.89 4.68
CA PRO A 90 -13.07 8.53 5.37
C PRO A 90 -12.67 9.90 5.92
N ASN A 91 -13.56 10.89 5.81
CA ASN A 91 -13.38 12.24 6.35
C ASN A 91 -12.17 13.03 5.79
N SER A 92 -11.59 12.62 4.67
CA SER A 92 -10.57 13.40 3.99
C SER A 92 -11.19 14.60 3.26
N GLU A 93 -10.54 15.77 3.34
CA GLU A 93 -11.08 17.06 2.86
C GLU A 93 -11.53 17.06 1.37
N LEU A 94 -10.99 16.15 0.55
CA LEU A 94 -11.25 16.08 -0.90
C LEU A 94 -11.67 14.68 -1.40
N ASN A 95 -12.20 13.82 -0.52
CA ASN A 95 -12.39 12.39 -0.85
C ASN A 95 -11.08 11.76 -1.34
N GLY A 96 -10.02 11.95 -0.57
CA GLY A 96 -8.67 11.48 -0.86
C GLY A 96 -8.67 9.99 -1.21
N LYS A 97 -8.44 9.72 -2.49
CA LYS A 97 -8.36 8.37 -3.04
C LYS A 97 -7.02 7.77 -2.66
N TYR A 98 -7.01 6.46 -2.40
CA TYR A 98 -5.80 5.74 -2.10
C TYR A 98 -5.72 4.39 -2.80
N LEU A 99 -4.49 3.91 -2.94
CA LEU A 99 -4.12 2.58 -3.40
C LEU A 99 -2.91 2.11 -2.56
N ILE A 100 -3.01 0.93 -1.96
CA ILE A 100 -1.93 0.24 -1.24
C ILE A 100 -1.44 -0.90 -2.11
N MET A 101 -0.14 -0.93 -2.37
CA MET A 101 0.48 -1.92 -3.25
C MET A 101 1.90 -2.28 -2.82
N ASP A 102 2.51 -3.26 -3.50
CA ASP A 102 3.92 -3.60 -3.34
C ASP A 102 4.81 -2.36 -3.55
N PHE A 103 5.80 -2.19 -2.67
CA PHE A 103 6.98 -1.39 -2.99
C PHE A 103 7.93 -2.23 -3.85
N ILE A 104 8.33 -1.68 -4.99
CA ILE A 104 9.30 -2.33 -5.88
C ILE A 104 10.68 -1.73 -5.60
N GLU A 105 11.59 -2.56 -5.11
CA GLU A 105 12.99 -2.18 -4.92
C GLU A 105 13.69 -1.99 -6.27
N GLY A 106 14.47 -0.92 -6.39
CA GLY A 106 15.24 -0.60 -7.58
C GLY A 106 15.46 0.89 -7.77
N ASP A 107 16.36 1.23 -8.67
CA ASP A 107 16.59 2.61 -9.07
C ASP A 107 15.64 3.01 -10.21
N THR A 108 15.14 4.24 -10.15
CA THR A 108 14.41 4.83 -11.28
C THR A 108 15.40 5.06 -12.43
N LEU A 109 15.08 4.53 -13.61
CA LEU A 109 15.89 4.65 -14.84
C LEU A 109 15.91 6.07 -15.41
#